data_AF-A0A838EVQ5-F1
#
_entry.id   AF-A0A838EVQ5-F1
#
_cell.length_a   1.000
_cell.length_b   1.000
_cell.length_c   1.000
_cell.angle_alpha   90.00
_cell.angle_beta   90.00
_cell.angle_gamma   90.00
#
_symmetry.space_group_name_H-M   'P 1'
#
loop_
_entity.id
_entity.type
_entity.pdbx_description
1 polymer ?
#
loop_
_entity_poly.entity_id
_entity_poly.type
_entity_poly.pdbx_seq_one_letter_code
_entity_poly.pdbx_strand_id
1 'polypeptide(L)'
;ERTNWMKSELKRPETLIWMDTPYRLKKLLTDLGPVIADREIFLGCDLGAADELLIRGSVTSVQKGIGLKEKREFVLVVGPRK
;
A
#
# COMPACT_ATOMS: atom_id res chain seq x y z
N GLU A 1 -16.70 0.66 7.75
CA GLU A 1 -16.83 -0.26 6.60
C GLU A 1 -15.48 -0.63 5.98
N ARG A 2 -14.72 0.33 5.41
CA ARG A 2 -13.41 0.06 4.76
C ARG A 2 -12.41 -0.74 5.62
N THR A 3 -12.25 -0.39 6.90
CA THR A 3 -11.34 -1.10 7.81
C THR A 3 -11.74 -2.56 8.04
N ASN A 4 -13.04 -2.87 8.01
CA ASN A 4 -13.53 -4.23 8.16
C ASN A 4 -13.24 -5.06 6.90
N TRP A 5 -13.44 -4.45 5.72
CA TRP A 5 -13.07 -5.05 4.44
C TRP A 5 -11.55 -5.30 4.35
N MET A 6 -10.72 -4.34 4.75
CA MET A 6 -9.26 -4.54 4.80
C MET A 6 -8.89 -5.71 5.71
N LYS A 7 -9.50 -5.80 6.90
CA LYS A 7 -9.25 -6.91 7.83
C LYS A 7 -9.70 -8.26 7.27
N SER A 8 -10.78 -8.33 6.49
CA SER A 8 -11.19 -9.59 5.86
C SER A 8 -10.24 -9.98 4.74
N GLU A 9 -9.84 -9.05 3.88
CA GLU A 9 -8.90 -9.32 2.78
C GLU A 9 -7.53 -9.76 3.30
N LEU A 10 -7.00 -9.11 4.34
CA LEU A 10 -5.69 -9.44 4.89
C LEU A 10 -5.60 -10.85 5.50
N LYS A 11 -6.73 -11.53 5.74
CA LYS A 11 -6.75 -12.94 6.16
C LYS A 11 -6.35 -13.90 5.04
N ARG A 12 -6.50 -13.47 3.78
CA ARG A 12 -6.19 -14.26 2.59
C ARG A 12 -4.68 -14.55 2.54
N PRO A 13 -4.26 -15.80 2.35
CA PRO A 13 -2.85 -16.18 2.34
C PRO A 13 -2.09 -15.65 1.11
N GLU A 14 -2.78 -15.46 0.00
CA GLU A 14 -2.21 -15.01 -1.27
C GLU A 14 -1.75 -13.54 -1.27
N THR A 15 -0.97 -13.21 -2.30
CA THR A 15 -0.61 -11.82 -2.61
C THR A 15 -1.86 -11.05 -3.03
N LEU A 16 -2.05 -9.86 -2.47
CA LEU A 16 -3.18 -9.00 -2.78
C LEU A 16 -2.71 -7.79 -3.59
N ILE A 17 -3.53 -7.34 -4.53
CA ILE A 17 -3.28 -6.15 -5.33
C ILE A 17 -4.44 -5.19 -5.14
N TRP A 18 -4.16 -3.98 -4.66
CA TRP A 18 -5.13 -2.93 -4.44
C TRP A 18 -4.78 -1.70 -5.27
N MET A 19 -5.82 -1.08 -5.83
CA MET A 19 -5.75 0.18 -6.56
C MET A 19 -6.80 1.11 -5.95
N ASP A 20 -6.47 2.38 -5.81
CA ASP A 20 -7.40 3.42 -5.33
C ASP A 20 -7.04 4.76 -5.98
N THR A 21 -7.93 5.73 -5.79
CA THR A 21 -7.75 7.12 -6.21
C THR A 21 -6.53 7.78 -5.54
N PRO A 22 -5.79 8.65 -6.26
CA PRO A 22 -4.50 9.19 -5.81
C PRO A 22 -4.46 9.81 -4.41
N TYR A 23 -5.52 10.52 -4.03
CA TYR A 23 -5.60 11.25 -2.77
C TYR A 23 -5.82 10.35 -1.54
N ARG A 24 -6.08 9.05 -1.73
CA ARG A 24 -6.36 8.10 -0.64
C ARG A 24 -5.13 7.35 -0.17
N LEU A 25 -4.01 7.44 -0.88
CA LEU A 25 -2.79 6.69 -0.59
C LEU A 25 -2.32 6.84 0.86
N LYS A 26 -2.18 8.08 1.34
CA LYS A 26 -1.72 8.35 2.71
C LYS A 26 -2.66 7.75 3.76
N LYS A 27 -3.97 7.98 3.60
CA LYS A 27 -4.98 7.44 4.51
C LYS A 27 -5.00 5.91 4.47
N LEU A 28 -4.82 5.31 3.30
CA LEU A 28 -4.76 3.87 3.12
C LEU A 28 -3.56 3.28 3.87
N LEU A 29 -2.37 3.86 3.72
CA LEU A 29 -1.16 3.38 4.43
C LEU A 29 -1.27 3.57 5.95
N THR A 30 -1.85 4.69 6.41
CA THR A 30 -2.12 4.92 7.84
C THR A 30 -3.10 3.90 8.42
N ASP A 31 -4.18 3.59 7.69
CA ASP A 31 -5.15 2.58 8.11
C ASP A 31 -4.58 1.15 8.03
N LEU A 32 -3.63 0.92 7.13
CA LEU A 32 -3.02 -0.38 6.88
C LEU A 32 -1.99 -0.75 7.95
N GLY A 33 -1.16 0.20 8.39
CA GLY A 33 -0.09 -0.06 9.37
C GLY A 33 -0.52 -0.83 10.63
N PRO A 34 -1.65 -0.50 11.27
CA PRO A 34 -2.12 -1.21 12.48
C PRO A 34 -2.71 -2.61 12.22
N VAL A 35 -3.10 -2.92 10.98
CA VAL A 35 -3.83 -4.18 10.66
C VAL A 35 -3.02 -5.12 9.78
N ILE A 36 -2.04 -4.60 9.07
CA ILE A 36 -1.10 -5.41 8.32
C ILE A 36 -0.20 -6.13 9.32
N ALA A 37 -0.17 -7.46 9.21
CA ALA A 37 0.74 -8.27 10.00
C ALA A 37 2.20 -8.01 9.55
N ASP A 38 3.10 -8.98 9.77
CA ASP A 38 4.50 -8.92 9.30
C ASP A 38 4.65 -9.13 7.77
N ARG A 39 3.67 -8.65 6.99
CA ARG A 39 3.64 -8.74 5.53
C ARG A 39 4.40 -7.56 4.94
N GLU A 40 5.29 -7.84 3.99
CA GLU A 40 5.88 -6.79 3.15
C GLU A 40 4.83 -6.23 2.19
N ILE A 41 4.99 -4.96 1.86
CA ILE A 41 4.24 -4.29 0.80
C ILE A 41 5.17 -3.77 -0.28
N PHE A 42 4.63 -3.68 -1.49
CA PHE A 42 5.23 -2.97 -2.60
C PHE A 42 4.26 -1.90 -3.07
N LEU A 43 4.77 -0.69 -3.24
CA LEU A 43 4.04 0.44 -3.76
C LEU A 43 4.70 0.88 -5.07
N GLY A 44 3.96 0.78 -6.16
CA GLY A 44 4.30 1.41 -7.42
C GLY A 44 3.42 2.64 -7.62
N CYS A 45 4.02 3.82 -7.78
CA CYS A 45 3.31 5.04 -8.12
C CYS A 45 3.66 5.52 -9.53
N ASP A 46 2.68 6.10 -10.21
CA ASP A 46 2.80 6.74 -11.53
C ASP A 46 3.53 5.83 -12.54
N LEU A 47 3.15 4.55 -12.58
CA LEU A 47 3.82 3.53 -13.40
C LEU A 47 3.85 3.92 -14.88
N GLY A 48 5.04 3.94 -15.47
CA GLY A 48 5.24 4.36 -16.86
C GLY A 48 5.40 5.86 -17.07
N ALA A 49 5.33 6.67 -16.02
CA ALA A 49 5.70 8.09 -16.05
C ALA A 49 7.20 8.28 -15.77
N ALA A 50 7.75 9.43 -16.17
CA ALA A 50 9.15 9.77 -15.92
C ALA A 50 9.48 9.92 -14.42
N ASP A 51 8.47 10.16 -13.59
CA ASP A 51 8.59 10.31 -12.14
C ASP A 51 8.04 9.12 -11.35
N GLU A 52 8.01 7.93 -11.98
CA GLU A 52 7.62 6.68 -11.36
C GLU A 52 8.38 6.44 -10.05
N LEU A 53 7.68 5.83 -9.09
CA LEU A 53 8.23 5.54 -7.77
C LEU A 53 7.91 4.10 -7.38
N LEU A 54 8.94 3.29 -7.19
CA LEU A 54 8.83 1.88 -6.82
C LEU A 54 9.48 1.67 -5.46
N ILE A 55 8.69 1.35 -4.44
CA ILE A 55 9.19 1.14 -3.07
C ILE A 55 8.66 -0.17 -2.52
N ARG A 56 9.56 -1.00 -2.00
CA ARG A 56 9.22 -2.24 -1.28
C ARG A 56 9.69 -2.18 0.16
N GLY A 57 8.89 -2.70 1.08
CA GLY A 57 9.31 -2.92 2.46
C GLY A 57 8.12 -3.01 3.41
N SER A 58 8.37 -2.73 4.68
CA SER A 58 7.30 -2.53 5.66
C SER A 58 6.47 -1.28 5.32
N VAL A 59 5.24 -1.20 5.84
CA VAL A 59 4.40 -0.01 5.67
C VAL A 59 5.09 1.26 6.17
N THR A 60 5.84 1.17 7.28
CA THR A 60 6.56 2.31 7.84
C THR A 60 7.72 2.76 6.93
N SER A 61 8.45 1.82 6.32
CA SER A 61 9.51 2.13 5.35
C SER A 61 8.93 2.77 4.08
N VAL A 62 7.82 2.23 3.57
CA VAL A 62 7.13 2.78 2.38
C VAL A 62 6.58 4.18 2.67
N GLN A 63 5.95 4.41 3.83
CA GLN A 63 5.46 5.73 4.24
C GLN A 63 6.59 6.78 4.28
N LYS A 64 7.77 6.39 4.76
CA LYS A 64 8.95 7.28 4.75
C LYS A 64 9.45 7.56 3.33
N GLY A 65 9.42 6.56 2.45
CA GLY A 65 9.92 6.67 1.07
C GLY A 65 9.09 7.54 0.14
N ILE A 66 7.76 7.65 0.35
CA ILE A 66 6.87 8.50 -0.47
C ILE A 66 7.11 10.00 -0.26
N GLY A 67 7.57 10.40 0.92
CA GLY A 67 7.72 11.81 1.29
C GLY A 67 6.39 12.59 1.34
N LEU A 68 6.42 13.91 1.19
CA LEU A 68 5.26 14.82 1.22
C LEU A 68 4.41 14.82 -0.06
N LYS A 69 4.71 13.95 -1.05
CA LYS A 69 3.95 13.88 -2.31
C LYS A 69 2.73 12.97 -2.13
N GLU A 70 1.60 13.56 -1.78
CA GLU A 70 0.40 12.81 -1.34
C GLU A 70 -0.61 12.50 -2.46
N LYS A 71 -0.34 12.90 -3.71
CA LYS A 71 -1.26 12.72 -4.86
C LYS A 71 -0.53 12.06 -6.01
N ARG A 72 -0.58 10.72 -6.06
CA ARG A 72 -0.01 9.90 -7.14
C ARG A 72 -0.93 8.73 -7.43
N GLU A 73 -1.07 8.34 -8.69
CA GLU A 73 -1.74 7.08 -9.03
C GLU A 73 -0.88 5.94 -8.49
N PHE A 74 -1.50 4.90 -7.94
CA PHE A 74 -0.72 3.86 -7.29
C PHE A 74 -1.32 2.46 -7.40
N VAL A 75 -0.42 1.49 -7.40
CA VAL A 75 -0.69 0.07 -7.22
C VAL A 75 0.00 -0.36 -5.93
N LEU A 76 -0.79 -0.80 -4.95
CA LEU A 76 -0.28 -1.39 -3.73
C LEU A 76 -0.39 -2.91 -3.81
N VAL A 77 0.74 -3.58 -3.70
CA VAL A 77 0.82 -5.03 -3.63
C VAL A 77 1.15 -5.43 -2.19
N VAL A 78 0.32 -6.27 -1.60
CA VAL A 78 0.55 -6.82 -0.26
C VAL A 78 1.08 -8.24 -0.44
N GLY A 79 2.34 -8.47 -0.10
CA GLY A 79 2.99 -9.79 -0.20
C GLY A 79 2.25 -10.85 0.62
N PRO A 80 2.44 -12.16 0.37
CA PRO A 80 1.62 -13.21 0.97
C PRO A 80 1.72 -13.25 2.49
N ARG A 81 0.73 -13.86 3.14
CA ARG A 81 0.79 -14.09 4.58
C ARG A 81 1.83 -15.19 4.85
N LYS A 82 2.86 -14.87 5.65
CA LYS A 82 3.79 -15.86 6.19
C LYS A 82 3.10 -16.75 7.22
#